data_AF-A0A4Z2DSK6-F1
#
_entry.id   AF-A0A4Z2DSK6-F1
#
_cell.length_a   1.000
_cell.length_b   1.000
_cell.length_c   1.000
_cell.angle_alpha   90.00
_cell.angle_beta   90.00
_cell.angle_gamma   90.00
#
_symmetry.space_group_name_H-M   'P 1'
#
loop_
_entity.id
_entity.type
_entity.pdbx_description
1 polymer ?
#
loop_
_entity_poly.entity_id
_entity_poly.type
_entity_poly.pdbx_seq_one_letter_code
_entity_poly.pdbx_strand_id
1 'polypeptide(L)'
;MSTFDKLYRTMLPLKFFSKGWGAPDTLLKLIENMKTVTNRDRFCLLKTKTNISIEKKSETMKTIEIEGSFLSPFDSVIPNVLTGNNKIARFQMIIPKVWSTNYRPICVHFAGTGDHNYFRRRFLLANRLVDDGVASLIIMNPFYATRKPKEQRGSGLNFVSDLLIMGGALIMECSALLEWCENSGYGPLALHGISMGGYMSALCATVWPKPISLIPCLSWTSASVVFVEGILSRTVDWSALTKQYYSDSVYSGVIRRQLQPCFPDLYKSDTTSNDYLGNYVKNPLKLSNTLYPKQSNPMNVDPLLTFSEQTDTHLHVVSNIEVNSSNSSDSILQVCEELSPHTISMSDSASQSSSHSDLQETRIIRRFLPYNVHISFPNSLSSINFNTILRYPLDNPLWHNSVSFFRSLPDINRMMSTNSTPDPEVRQFLRDLLDHFTHLGNFSPVIDSRLVLSVAAEYDAYVPRHGVCSLSQIYPHGEIRFLPDSGHVGAYVRNAFWTDDFRRAINDCLNRQVQLYHHKPGPFGQNESRSMNAKSSRRSKG
;
A
#
# COMPACT_ATOMS: atom_id res chain seq x y z
N MET A 1 -1.01 4.14 -22.92
CA MET A 1 -1.16 2.80 -22.33
C MET A 1 -0.15 1.86 -22.96
N SER A 2 0.70 1.20 -22.16
CA SER A 2 1.75 0.33 -22.70
C SER A 2 1.20 -1.02 -23.18
N THR A 3 1.97 -1.73 -24.01
CA THR A 3 1.64 -3.09 -24.44
C THR A 3 1.69 -4.09 -23.27
N PHE A 4 2.53 -3.83 -22.26
CA PHE A 4 2.67 -4.69 -21.08
C PHE A 4 1.44 -4.61 -20.17
N ASP A 5 0.87 -3.40 -19.98
CA ASP A 5 -0.38 -3.21 -19.20
C ASP A 5 -1.55 -3.99 -19.83
N LYS A 6 -1.59 -4.11 -21.16
CA LYS A 6 -2.58 -4.94 -21.88
C LYS A 6 -2.41 -6.42 -21.57
N LEU A 7 -1.17 -6.93 -21.64
CA LEU A 7 -0.87 -8.36 -21.52
C LEU A 7 -1.12 -8.91 -20.10
N TYR A 8 -0.66 -8.18 -19.06
CA TYR A 8 -0.85 -8.60 -17.66
C TYR A 8 -2.32 -8.80 -17.31
N ARG A 9 -3.20 -7.95 -17.85
CA ARG A 9 -4.63 -7.98 -17.58
C ARG A 9 -5.37 -9.16 -18.24
N THR A 10 -4.88 -9.68 -19.36
CA THR A 10 -5.51 -10.81 -20.06
C THR A 10 -5.48 -12.12 -19.24
N MET A 11 -4.63 -12.21 -18.22
CA MET A 11 -4.41 -13.45 -17.47
C MET A 11 -5.27 -13.65 -16.21
N LEU A 12 -6.10 -12.68 -15.78
CA LEU A 12 -6.89 -12.80 -14.55
C LEU A 12 -8.31 -12.21 -14.68
N PRO A 13 -9.38 -13.04 -14.71
CA PRO A 13 -10.77 -12.58 -14.69
C PRO A 13 -11.20 -12.16 -13.26
N LEU A 14 -10.60 -11.09 -12.75
CA LEU A 14 -10.97 -10.48 -11.47
C LEU A 14 -12.19 -9.55 -11.67
N LYS A 15 -13.25 -9.76 -10.89
CA LYS A 15 -14.39 -8.84 -10.78
C LYS A 15 -14.38 -8.12 -9.44
N PHE A 16 -14.66 -6.82 -9.46
CA PHE A 16 -14.94 -5.98 -8.30
C PHE A 16 -16.45 -5.71 -8.18
N PHE A 17 -16.92 -5.56 -6.95
CA PHE A 17 -18.28 -5.14 -6.60
C PHE A 17 -19.36 -6.11 -7.11
N SER A 18 -19.01 -7.40 -7.21
CA SER A 18 -19.86 -8.48 -7.73
C SER A 18 -21.12 -8.76 -6.89
N LYS A 19 -21.19 -8.24 -5.66
CA LYS A 19 -22.38 -8.30 -4.79
C LYS A 19 -23.11 -6.96 -4.64
N GLY A 20 -22.64 -5.89 -5.30
CA GLY A 20 -23.34 -4.60 -5.36
C GLY A 20 -22.63 -3.45 -4.63
N TRP A 21 -23.42 -2.47 -4.18
CA TRP A 21 -22.98 -1.26 -3.47
C TRP A 21 -22.57 -1.51 -2.02
N GLY A 22 -23.22 -2.46 -1.35
CA GLY A 22 -23.19 -2.64 0.10
C GLY A 22 -24.61 -2.64 0.67
N ALA A 23 -24.73 -2.55 1.99
CA ALA A 23 -26.01 -2.26 2.64
C ALA A 23 -26.23 -0.73 2.75
N PRO A 24 -27.45 -0.21 2.54
CA PRO A 24 -27.71 1.24 2.64
C PRO A 24 -27.31 1.82 4.00
N ASP A 25 -27.67 1.15 5.10
CA ASP A 25 -27.32 1.56 6.47
C ASP A 25 -25.81 1.68 6.69
N THR A 26 -25.02 0.79 6.07
CA THR A 26 -23.56 0.85 6.14
C THR A 26 -23.03 2.07 5.41
N LEU A 27 -23.57 2.39 4.23
CA LEU A 27 -23.18 3.59 3.48
C LEU A 27 -23.60 4.87 4.20
N LEU A 28 -24.79 4.91 4.80
CA LEU A 28 -25.27 6.05 5.59
C LEU A 28 -24.39 6.29 6.83
N LYS A 29 -24.05 5.23 7.59
CA LYS A 29 -23.10 5.32 8.71
C LYS A 29 -21.71 5.81 8.28
N LEU A 30 -21.23 5.37 7.12
CA LEU A 30 -19.97 5.82 6.55
C LEU A 30 -20.04 7.33 6.21
N ILE A 31 -21.11 7.80 5.55
CA ILE A 31 -21.32 9.23 5.22
C ILE A 31 -21.38 10.10 6.48
N GLU A 32 -22.08 9.65 7.52
CA GLU A 32 -22.18 10.36 8.80
C GLU A 32 -20.78 10.55 9.44
N ASN A 33 -19.97 9.48 9.45
CA ASN A 33 -18.65 9.47 10.06
C ASN A 33 -17.55 10.13 9.21
N MET A 34 -17.78 10.38 7.91
CA MET A 34 -16.82 11.08 7.04
C MET A 34 -16.36 12.41 7.63
N LYS A 35 -17.29 13.17 8.22
CA LYS A 35 -17.02 14.48 8.85
C LYS A 35 -16.02 14.44 10.01
N THR A 36 -15.72 13.25 10.54
CA THR A 36 -14.75 13.03 11.61
C THR A 36 -13.41 12.55 11.05
N VAL A 37 -13.40 11.71 10.00
CA VAL A 37 -12.15 11.19 9.39
C VAL A 37 -11.55 12.10 8.32
N THR A 38 -12.29 13.06 7.78
CA THR A 38 -11.73 14.08 6.86
C THR A 38 -11.16 15.30 7.57
N ASN A 39 -11.69 15.63 8.75
CA ASN A 39 -11.25 16.78 9.53
C ASN A 39 -10.26 16.33 10.62
N ARG A 40 -8.99 16.73 10.49
CA ARG A 40 -7.92 16.36 11.42
C ARG A 40 -8.23 16.73 12.86
N ASP A 41 -8.72 17.94 13.12
CA ASP A 41 -8.95 18.40 14.48
C ASP A 41 -10.02 17.55 15.18
N ARG A 42 -11.10 17.19 14.46
CA ARG A 42 -12.11 16.23 14.93
C ARG A 42 -11.57 14.82 15.07
N PHE A 43 -10.72 14.38 14.14
CA PHE A 43 -10.08 13.07 14.22
C PHE A 43 -9.22 12.94 15.48
N CYS A 44 -8.41 13.96 15.80
CA CYS A 44 -7.58 13.98 17.01
C CYS A 44 -8.38 14.02 18.34
N LEU A 45 -9.69 14.32 18.30
CA LEU A 45 -10.58 14.18 19.47
C LEU A 45 -11.04 12.73 19.69
N LEU A 46 -10.91 11.84 18.70
CA LEU A 46 -11.14 10.40 18.86
C LEU A 46 -10.00 9.79 19.69
N LYS A 47 -10.14 9.82 21.02
CA LYS A 47 -9.18 9.19 21.95
C LYS A 47 -9.27 7.66 21.93
N THR A 48 -8.90 7.03 20.80
CA THR A 48 -8.92 5.58 20.63
C THR A 48 -7.64 4.93 21.17
N LYS A 49 -7.61 4.60 22.46
CA LYS A 49 -6.49 3.86 23.04
C LYS A 49 -6.37 2.48 22.38
N THR A 50 -5.25 2.26 21.70
CA THR A 50 -4.97 1.02 20.97
C THR A 50 -3.91 0.21 21.70
N ASN A 51 -4.24 -1.02 22.09
CA ASN A 51 -3.29 -1.94 22.71
C ASN A 51 -2.67 -2.82 21.61
N ILE A 52 -1.42 -2.55 21.24
CA ILE A 52 -0.68 -3.33 20.24
C ILE A 52 -0.04 -4.54 20.91
N SER A 53 -0.33 -5.73 20.38
CA SER A 53 0.28 -7.00 20.78
C SER A 53 1.41 -7.38 19.82
N ILE A 54 2.52 -7.86 20.36
CA ILE A 54 3.61 -8.44 19.59
C ILE A 54 3.42 -9.95 19.54
N GLU A 55 2.97 -10.47 18.40
CA GLU A 55 2.69 -11.89 18.18
C GLU A 55 3.98 -12.69 17.94
N LYS A 56 4.98 -12.07 17.31
CA LYS A 56 6.25 -12.72 16.97
C LYS A 56 7.38 -11.70 16.91
N LYS A 57 8.54 -12.09 17.45
CA LYS A 57 9.83 -11.41 17.24
C LYS A 57 10.86 -12.44 16.75
N SER A 58 11.63 -12.08 15.73
CA SER A 58 12.77 -12.88 15.25
C SER A 58 13.89 -11.95 14.79
N GLU A 59 15.13 -12.42 14.88
CA GLU A 59 16.30 -11.61 14.54
C GLU A 59 17.17 -12.30 13.50
N THR A 60 17.74 -11.51 12.59
CA THR A 60 18.79 -11.93 11.66
C THR A 60 20.12 -11.27 12.05
N MET A 61 21.16 -11.45 11.23
CA MET A 61 22.42 -10.73 11.40
C MET A 61 22.27 -9.20 11.24
N LYS A 62 21.32 -8.73 10.41
CA LYS A 62 21.13 -7.30 10.09
C LYS A 62 19.85 -6.70 10.68
N THR A 63 18.81 -7.50 10.90
CA THR A 63 17.44 -7.02 11.16
C THR A 63 16.83 -7.61 12.42
N ILE A 64 15.96 -6.83 13.07
CA ILE A 64 14.91 -7.31 13.96
C ILE A 64 13.62 -7.31 13.16
N GLU A 65 12.87 -8.40 13.26
CA GLU A 65 11.61 -8.61 12.57
C GLU A 65 10.52 -8.83 13.60
N ILE A 66 9.45 -8.05 13.50
CA ILE A 66 8.34 -8.07 14.45
C ILE A 66 7.06 -8.27 13.65
N GLU A 67 6.19 -9.18 14.08
CA GLU A 67 4.80 -9.23 13.62
C GLU A 67 3.89 -8.95 14.81
N GLY A 68 2.91 -8.08 14.59
CA GLY A 68 2.02 -7.60 15.63
C GLY A 68 0.60 -7.40 15.14
N SER A 69 -0.32 -7.32 16.10
CA SER A 69 -1.75 -7.13 15.84
C SER A 69 -2.42 -6.31 16.92
N PHE A 70 -3.59 -5.77 16.58
CA PHE A 70 -4.45 -5.00 17.48
C PHE A 70 -5.90 -5.03 16.97
N LEU A 71 -6.85 -4.73 17.86
CA LEU A 71 -8.23 -4.47 17.43
C LEU A 71 -8.27 -3.13 16.68
N SER A 72 -8.76 -3.13 15.43
CA SER A 72 -8.87 -1.92 14.62
C SER A 72 -9.74 -0.88 15.33
N PRO A 73 -9.26 0.35 15.57
CA PRO A 73 -10.05 1.40 16.22
C PRO A 73 -11.36 1.71 15.47
N PHE A 74 -11.38 1.46 14.16
CA PHE A 74 -12.54 1.61 13.29
C PHE A 74 -13.75 0.77 13.73
N ASP A 75 -13.53 -0.41 14.33
CA ASP A 75 -14.61 -1.25 14.86
C ASP A 75 -15.30 -0.63 16.09
N SER A 76 -14.63 0.30 16.79
CA SER A 76 -15.25 1.07 17.88
C SER A 76 -16.03 2.30 17.39
N VAL A 77 -15.63 2.89 16.25
CA VAL A 77 -16.28 4.08 15.67
C VAL A 77 -17.48 3.69 14.80
N ILE A 78 -17.34 2.64 13.97
CA ILE A 78 -18.42 2.13 13.11
C ILE A 78 -18.59 0.62 13.36
N PRO A 79 -19.26 0.24 14.47
CA PRO A 79 -19.36 -1.15 14.88
C PRO A 79 -20.15 -2.01 13.89
N ASN A 80 -19.80 -3.30 13.87
CA ASN A 80 -20.40 -4.37 13.05
C ASN A 80 -20.14 -4.28 11.54
N VAL A 81 -19.27 -3.37 11.10
CA VAL A 81 -18.91 -3.18 9.68
C VAL A 81 -17.66 -3.99 9.30
N LEU A 82 -16.67 -4.08 10.18
CA LEU A 82 -15.62 -5.10 10.09
C LEU A 82 -16.13 -6.40 10.74
N THR A 83 -15.92 -7.56 10.12
CA THR A 83 -16.43 -8.86 10.60
C THR A 83 -15.32 -9.89 10.78
N GLY A 84 -15.43 -10.71 11.84
CA GLY A 84 -14.44 -11.74 12.19
C GLY A 84 -13.01 -11.21 12.21
N ASN A 85 -12.09 -11.93 11.58
CA ASN A 85 -10.67 -11.56 11.48
C ASN A 85 -10.43 -10.20 10.79
N ASN A 86 -11.39 -9.64 10.05
CA ASN A 86 -11.22 -8.32 9.44
C ASN A 86 -11.12 -7.20 10.49
N LYS A 87 -11.66 -7.42 11.70
CA LYS A 87 -11.50 -6.51 12.86
C LYS A 87 -10.07 -6.43 13.40
N ILE A 88 -9.25 -7.45 13.16
CA ILE A 88 -7.89 -7.53 13.68
C ILE A 88 -6.93 -6.89 12.68
N ALA A 89 -6.47 -5.68 13.02
CA ALA A 89 -5.39 -5.02 12.30
C ALA A 89 -4.08 -5.78 12.52
N ARG A 90 -3.26 -5.89 11.47
CA ARG A 90 -2.04 -6.72 11.45
C ARG A 90 -0.92 -6.00 10.71
N PHE A 91 0.30 -6.10 11.22
CA PHE A 91 1.48 -5.48 10.60
C PHE A 91 2.75 -6.33 10.80
N GLN A 92 3.75 -6.04 9.98
CA GLN A 92 5.13 -6.54 10.14
C GLN A 92 6.11 -5.37 10.13
N MET A 93 7.01 -5.28 11.10
CA MET A 93 8.14 -4.35 11.08
C MET A 93 9.44 -5.06 10.71
N ILE A 94 10.27 -4.35 9.95
CA ILE A 94 11.65 -4.72 9.62
C ILE A 94 12.54 -3.56 10.08
N ILE A 95 13.37 -3.80 11.09
CA ILE A 95 14.12 -2.78 11.83
C ILE A 95 15.62 -3.10 11.71
N PRO A 96 16.52 -2.14 11.43
CA PRO A 96 17.96 -2.39 11.45
C PRO A 96 18.44 -2.67 12.89
N LYS A 97 19.32 -3.66 13.09
CA LYS A 97 19.93 -3.94 14.41
C LYS A 97 20.93 -2.86 14.86
N VAL A 98 21.42 -2.06 13.93
CA VAL A 98 22.36 -0.95 14.19
C VAL A 98 21.88 0.25 13.39
N TRP A 99 21.63 1.36 14.08
CA TRP A 99 21.28 2.63 13.46
C TRP A 99 22.56 3.37 13.06
N SER A 100 22.61 3.87 11.83
CA SER A 100 23.73 4.65 11.30
C SER A 100 23.75 6.11 11.78
N THR A 101 22.73 6.52 12.53
CA THR A 101 22.49 7.90 12.97
C THR A 101 21.74 7.89 14.31
N ASN A 102 21.64 9.06 14.96
CA ASN A 102 20.81 9.22 16.16
C ASN A 102 19.29 9.23 15.87
N TYR A 103 18.89 9.19 14.60
CA TYR A 103 17.50 9.02 14.18
C TYR A 103 17.16 7.53 14.06
N ARG A 104 15.93 7.17 14.41
CA ARG A 104 15.34 5.84 14.21
C ARG A 104 14.16 5.92 13.24
N PRO A 105 14.36 6.29 11.96
CA PRO A 105 13.26 6.57 11.04
C PRO A 105 12.46 5.31 10.67
N ILE A 106 11.15 5.48 10.49
CA ILE A 106 10.24 4.45 10.00
C ILE A 106 9.51 4.93 8.75
N CYS A 107 9.52 4.10 7.70
CA CYS A 107 8.60 4.23 6.58
C CYS A 107 7.44 3.23 6.73
N VAL A 108 6.21 3.73 6.82
CA VAL A 108 4.99 2.92 6.76
C VAL A 108 4.66 2.60 5.31
N HIS A 109 4.36 1.34 5.01
CA HIS A 109 4.10 0.85 3.65
C HIS A 109 2.69 0.28 3.51
N PHE A 110 1.87 0.91 2.67
CA PHE A 110 0.51 0.46 2.33
C PHE A 110 0.48 -0.48 1.12
N ALA A 111 -0.44 -1.44 1.12
CA ALA A 111 -0.54 -2.43 0.03
C ALA A 111 -1.26 -1.85 -1.20
N GLY A 112 -0.69 -2.10 -2.39
CA GLY A 112 -1.38 -1.91 -3.67
C GLY A 112 -2.37 -3.05 -3.98
N THR A 113 -3.17 -2.88 -5.02
CA THR A 113 -4.20 -3.86 -5.41
C THR A 113 -3.59 -5.25 -5.65
N GLY A 114 -4.02 -6.25 -4.86
CA GLY A 114 -3.54 -7.63 -4.99
C GLY A 114 -2.21 -7.94 -4.27
N ASP A 115 -1.65 -7.01 -3.50
CA ASP A 115 -0.54 -7.29 -2.56
C ASP A 115 -1.07 -7.73 -1.19
N HIS A 116 -1.52 -8.98 -1.09
CA HIS A 116 -2.25 -9.50 0.08
C HIS A 116 -1.42 -9.60 1.37
N ASN A 117 -0.13 -9.90 1.26
CA ASN A 117 0.75 -10.22 2.39
C ASN A 117 1.84 -9.15 2.57
N TYR A 118 2.78 -9.38 3.47
CA TYR A 118 3.96 -8.51 3.65
C TYR A 118 5.05 -8.74 2.60
N PHE A 119 5.11 -9.94 2.00
CA PHE A 119 6.28 -10.44 1.26
C PHE A 119 6.78 -9.52 0.14
N ARG A 120 5.91 -8.96 -0.71
CA ARG A 120 6.36 -8.14 -1.85
C ARG A 120 6.97 -6.83 -1.38
N ARG A 121 6.26 -6.06 -0.55
CA ARG A 121 6.76 -4.83 0.08
C ARG A 121 8.04 -5.07 0.86
N ARG A 122 8.13 -6.20 1.57
CA ARG A 122 9.33 -6.59 2.31
C ARG A 122 10.53 -6.84 1.40
N PHE A 123 10.38 -7.77 0.45
CA PHE A 123 11.47 -8.23 -0.41
C PHE A 123 11.95 -7.15 -1.40
N LEU A 124 11.01 -6.39 -1.98
CA LEU A 124 11.32 -5.40 -3.02
C LEU A 124 11.80 -4.06 -2.47
N LEU A 125 11.44 -3.69 -1.24
CA LEU A 125 11.71 -2.35 -0.69
C LEU A 125 12.24 -2.37 0.74
N ALA A 126 11.51 -2.95 1.70
CA ALA A 126 11.88 -2.84 3.13
C ALA A 126 13.29 -3.36 3.44
N ASN A 127 13.64 -4.53 2.89
CA ASN A 127 14.97 -5.12 3.06
C ASN A 127 16.09 -4.22 2.50
N ARG A 128 15.82 -3.35 1.51
CA ARG A 128 16.79 -2.41 0.94
C ARG A 128 16.89 -1.10 1.75
N LEU A 129 15.78 -0.65 2.33
CA LEU A 129 15.73 0.53 3.22
C LEU A 129 16.55 0.32 4.51
N VAL A 130 16.67 -0.92 4.99
CA VAL A 130 17.58 -1.28 6.09
C VAL A 130 19.03 -0.84 5.81
N ASP A 131 19.53 -0.99 4.58
CA ASP A 131 20.89 -0.57 4.20
C ASP A 131 21.04 0.96 4.08
N ASP A 132 19.92 1.71 4.09
CA ASP A 132 19.88 3.18 4.17
C ASP A 132 19.75 3.72 5.61
N GLY A 133 19.60 2.82 6.60
CA GLY A 133 19.31 3.15 7.99
C GLY A 133 17.83 3.42 8.27
N VAL A 134 16.91 2.95 7.40
CA VAL A 134 15.46 3.20 7.49
C VAL A 134 14.71 1.92 7.82
N ALA A 135 13.99 1.90 8.95
CA ALA A 135 13.09 0.82 9.29
C ALA A 135 11.78 0.91 8.49
N SER A 136 11.08 -0.20 8.39
CA SER A 136 9.88 -0.35 7.57
C SER A 136 8.74 -0.95 8.40
N LEU A 137 7.55 -0.37 8.33
CA LEU A 137 6.33 -0.90 8.95
C LEU A 137 5.31 -1.23 7.86
N ILE A 138 4.97 -2.51 7.70
CA ILE A 138 4.19 -3.04 6.57
C ILE A 138 2.80 -3.44 7.07
N ILE A 139 1.76 -2.67 6.71
CA ILE A 139 0.37 -2.90 7.18
C ILE A 139 -0.34 -3.96 6.30
N MET A 140 -1.15 -4.83 6.90
CA MET A 140 -2.07 -5.69 6.16
C MET A 140 -3.42 -5.00 6.01
N ASN A 141 -3.79 -4.63 4.78
CA ASN A 141 -5.07 -3.99 4.50
C ASN A 141 -6.26 -4.85 4.99
N PRO A 142 -7.36 -4.21 5.42
CA PRO A 142 -8.66 -4.88 5.52
C PRO A 142 -8.99 -5.67 4.25
N PHE A 143 -9.76 -6.75 4.38
CA PHE A 143 -10.15 -7.65 3.29
C PHE A 143 -8.99 -8.39 2.57
N TYR A 144 -7.74 -8.30 3.03
CA TYR A 144 -6.58 -8.96 2.42
C TYR A 144 -6.06 -10.12 3.31
N ALA A 145 -5.46 -11.14 2.69
CA ALA A 145 -4.88 -12.30 3.37
C ALA A 145 -5.76 -12.89 4.50
N THR A 146 -5.32 -12.84 5.77
CA THR A 146 -6.06 -13.39 6.92
C THR A 146 -7.28 -12.57 7.33
N ARG A 147 -7.38 -11.32 6.84
CA ARG A 147 -8.52 -10.41 6.99
C ARG A 147 -9.57 -10.56 5.87
N LYS A 148 -9.31 -11.41 4.86
CA LYS A 148 -10.16 -11.57 3.67
C LYS A 148 -11.41 -12.44 3.95
N PRO A 149 -12.64 -11.99 3.58
CA PRO A 149 -13.83 -12.83 3.63
C PRO A 149 -13.71 -14.09 2.77
N LYS A 150 -14.28 -15.22 3.23
CA LYS A 150 -14.22 -16.52 2.53
C LYS A 150 -14.70 -16.44 1.07
N GLU A 151 -15.79 -15.71 0.83
CA GLU A 151 -16.40 -15.51 -0.49
C GLU A 151 -15.59 -14.62 -1.45
N GLN A 152 -14.58 -13.90 -0.95
CA GLN A 152 -13.85 -12.91 -1.77
C GLN A 152 -12.73 -13.56 -2.59
N ARG A 153 -12.80 -13.40 -3.91
CA ARG A 153 -11.79 -13.89 -4.86
C ARG A 153 -10.70 -12.86 -5.09
N GLY A 154 -9.46 -13.23 -4.75
CA GLY A 154 -8.31 -12.34 -4.85
C GLY A 154 -8.53 -11.01 -4.12
N SER A 155 -8.16 -9.91 -4.76
CA SER A 155 -8.40 -8.53 -4.31
C SER A 155 -9.71 -7.92 -4.81
N GLY A 156 -10.56 -8.69 -5.51
CA GLY A 156 -11.85 -8.22 -6.00
C GLY A 156 -12.83 -8.13 -4.84
N LEU A 157 -13.01 -6.92 -4.30
CA LEU A 157 -13.92 -6.64 -3.19
C LEU A 157 -15.36 -6.97 -3.57
N ASN A 158 -16.17 -7.43 -2.62
CA ASN A 158 -17.53 -7.90 -2.91
C ASN A 158 -18.50 -6.72 -3.12
N PHE A 159 -18.35 -5.67 -2.33
CA PHE A 159 -19.21 -4.48 -2.34
C PHE A 159 -18.40 -3.20 -2.55
N VAL A 160 -19.03 -2.14 -3.08
CA VAL A 160 -18.40 -0.80 -3.14
C VAL A 160 -18.07 -0.30 -1.72
N SER A 161 -18.96 -0.54 -0.74
CA SER A 161 -18.72 -0.22 0.66
C SER A 161 -17.45 -0.83 1.22
N ASP A 162 -17.04 -2.03 0.79
CA ASP A 162 -15.80 -2.69 1.27
C ASP A 162 -14.56 -1.83 1.00
N LEU A 163 -14.54 -1.07 -0.12
CA LEU A 163 -13.45 -0.16 -0.44
C LEU A 163 -13.40 1.04 0.51
N LEU A 164 -14.57 1.58 0.86
CA LEU A 164 -14.74 2.71 1.77
C LEU A 164 -14.35 2.32 3.20
N ILE A 165 -14.78 1.13 3.62
CA ILE A 165 -14.43 0.49 4.90
C ILE A 165 -12.93 0.26 4.98
N MET A 166 -12.30 -0.23 3.90
CA MET A 166 -10.85 -0.40 3.85
C MET A 166 -10.11 0.92 4.07
N GLY A 167 -10.56 2.01 3.42
CA GLY A 167 -9.99 3.33 3.58
C GLY A 167 -10.12 3.89 5.00
N GLY A 168 -11.35 3.92 5.53
CA GLY A 168 -11.61 4.43 6.88
C GLY A 168 -10.87 3.67 7.97
N ALA A 169 -10.78 2.33 7.85
CA ALA A 169 -10.02 1.51 8.78
C ALA A 169 -8.51 1.75 8.66
N LEU A 170 -7.94 1.87 7.46
CA LEU A 170 -6.52 2.16 7.28
C LEU A 170 -6.09 3.53 7.82
N ILE A 171 -6.94 4.55 7.72
CA ILE A 171 -6.69 5.87 8.33
C ILE A 171 -6.50 5.74 9.85
N MET A 172 -7.42 5.05 10.52
CA MET A 172 -7.36 4.87 11.98
C MET A 172 -6.24 3.91 12.42
N GLU A 173 -6.06 2.80 11.71
CA GLU A 173 -4.99 1.83 11.98
C GLU A 173 -3.60 2.47 11.78
N CYS A 174 -3.43 3.31 10.76
CA CYS A 174 -2.18 4.04 10.56
C CYS A 174 -1.93 5.06 11.68
N SER A 175 -2.93 5.84 12.12
CA SER A 175 -2.71 6.82 13.19
C SER A 175 -2.26 6.14 14.49
N ALA A 176 -2.93 5.06 14.89
CA ALA A 176 -2.55 4.28 16.07
C ALA A 176 -1.12 3.70 15.98
N LEU A 177 -0.70 3.27 14.78
CA LEU A 177 0.66 2.78 14.54
C LEU A 177 1.70 3.91 14.55
N LEU A 178 1.38 5.09 14.02
CA LEU A 178 2.27 6.27 14.07
C LEU A 178 2.46 6.76 15.51
N GLU A 179 1.38 6.86 16.30
CA GLU A 179 1.45 7.18 17.73
C GLU A 179 2.29 6.16 18.50
N TRP A 180 2.09 4.86 18.26
CA TRP A 180 2.88 3.82 18.91
C TRP A 180 4.36 3.87 18.51
N CYS A 181 4.67 4.16 17.23
CA CYS A 181 6.04 4.35 16.78
C CYS A 181 6.69 5.57 17.44
N GLU A 182 6.01 6.71 17.47
CA GLU A 182 6.53 7.94 18.10
C GLU A 182 6.76 7.75 19.61
N ASN A 183 5.79 7.16 20.32
CA ASN A 183 5.91 6.83 21.75
C ASN A 183 7.00 5.79 22.04
N SER A 184 7.40 4.99 21.04
CA SER A 184 8.52 4.04 21.12
C SER A 184 9.86 4.64 20.69
N GLY A 185 9.94 5.97 20.51
CA GLY A 185 11.18 6.67 20.17
C GLY A 185 11.60 6.58 18.69
N TYR A 186 10.71 6.18 17.78
CA TYR A 186 10.99 6.17 16.34
C TYR A 186 10.70 7.54 15.70
N GLY A 187 11.58 7.97 14.80
CA GLY A 187 11.45 9.21 14.06
C GLY A 187 12.70 9.58 13.26
N PRO A 188 12.57 10.37 12.17
CA PRO A 188 11.33 10.87 11.57
C PRO A 188 10.46 9.77 10.93
N LEU A 189 9.16 10.05 10.79
CA LEU A 189 8.19 9.11 10.22
C LEU A 189 7.86 9.45 8.77
N ALA A 190 7.66 8.42 7.94
CA ALA A 190 7.22 8.54 6.55
C ALA A 190 6.05 7.60 6.23
N LEU A 191 5.21 8.02 5.29
CA LEU A 191 4.13 7.22 4.69
C LEU A 191 4.42 7.00 3.21
N HIS A 192 4.35 5.75 2.77
CA HIS A 192 4.57 5.35 1.39
C HIS A 192 3.59 4.26 0.95
N GLY A 193 3.20 4.29 -0.31
CA GLY A 193 2.56 3.13 -0.92
C GLY A 193 2.53 3.24 -2.43
N ILE A 194 2.12 2.16 -3.09
CA ILE A 194 2.08 2.09 -4.55
C ILE A 194 0.65 1.81 -5.00
N SER A 195 0.18 2.50 -6.05
CA SER A 195 -1.17 2.36 -6.60
C SER A 195 -2.22 2.71 -5.53
N MET A 196 -3.20 1.81 -5.29
CA MET A 196 -4.13 1.90 -4.15
C MET A 196 -3.41 2.21 -2.82
N GLY A 197 -2.21 1.66 -2.58
CA GLY A 197 -1.44 1.95 -1.37
C GLY A 197 -0.89 3.38 -1.33
N GLY A 198 -0.50 3.94 -2.48
CA GLY A 198 -0.05 5.34 -2.56
C GLY A 198 -1.19 6.30 -2.21
N TYR A 199 -2.37 5.98 -2.75
CA TYR A 199 -3.60 6.69 -2.45
C TYR A 199 -4.00 6.57 -0.95
N MET A 200 -3.87 5.38 -0.34
CA MET A 200 -4.06 5.22 1.12
C MET A 200 -3.04 6.01 1.95
N SER A 201 -1.78 6.06 1.52
CA SER A 201 -0.75 6.85 2.23
C SER A 201 -1.06 8.35 2.24
N ALA A 202 -1.62 8.86 1.14
CA ALA A 202 -2.08 10.24 1.03
C ALA A 202 -3.23 10.54 2.00
N LEU A 203 -4.24 9.66 2.08
CA LEU A 203 -5.34 9.78 3.05
C LEU A 203 -4.84 9.80 4.50
N CYS A 204 -3.99 8.84 4.88
CA CYS A 204 -3.50 8.72 6.25
C CYS A 204 -2.67 9.93 6.70
N ALA A 205 -1.98 10.61 5.77
CA ALA A 205 -1.25 11.84 6.07
C ALA A 205 -2.15 13.03 6.45
N THR A 206 -3.42 13.05 6.03
CA THR A 206 -4.31 14.19 6.26
C THR A 206 -4.73 14.33 7.72
N VAL A 207 -4.90 13.21 8.43
CA VAL A 207 -5.31 13.19 9.84
C VAL A 207 -4.15 13.29 10.83
N TRP A 208 -2.91 13.10 10.38
CA TRP A 208 -1.74 13.14 11.26
C TRP A 208 -1.42 14.59 11.69
N PRO A 209 -1.28 14.88 13.00
CA PRO A 209 -1.17 16.26 13.51
C PRO A 209 0.24 16.87 13.45
N LYS A 210 1.22 16.18 12.89
CA LYS A 210 2.63 16.60 12.85
C LYS A 210 3.17 16.58 11.41
N PRO A 211 4.28 17.26 11.11
CA PRO A 211 4.95 17.13 9.82
C PRO A 211 5.35 15.68 9.55
N ILE A 212 5.04 15.16 8.37
CA ILE A 212 5.30 13.76 7.98
C ILE A 212 5.73 13.68 6.53
N SER A 213 6.75 12.86 6.25
CA SER A 213 7.20 12.58 4.90
C SER A 213 6.16 11.74 4.16
N LEU A 214 5.65 12.20 3.02
CA LEU A 214 4.59 11.53 2.25
C LEU A 214 5.07 11.21 0.83
N ILE A 215 5.16 9.93 0.50
CA ILE A 215 5.68 9.41 -0.77
C ILE A 215 4.62 8.52 -1.46
N PRO A 216 3.58 9.11 -2.07
CA PRO A 216 2.52 8.38 -2.75
C PRO A 216 2.96 8.04 -4.18
N CYS A 217 3.13 6.75 -4.46
CA CYS A 217 3.60 6.27 -5.76
C CYS A 217 2.41 5.75 -6.60
N LEU A 218 2.36 6.13 -7.87
CA LEU A 218 1.39 5.69 -8.88
C LEU A 218 -0.07 5.90 -8.44
N SER A 219 -0.36 7.04 -7.82
CA SER A 219 -1.69 7.42 -7.34
C SER A 219 -1.98 8.90 -7.65
N TRP A 220 -3.23 9.31 -7.51
CA TRP A 220 -3.69 10.66 -7.82
C TRP A 220 -4.79 11.11 -6.83
N THR A 221 -5.54 12.16 -7.17
CA THR A 221 -6.45 12.90 -6.28
C THR A 221 -7.76 12.20 -5.91
N SER A 222 -8.19 11.16 -6.63
CA SER A 222 -9.42 10.40 -6.32
C SER A 222 -9.36 8.96 -6.84
N ALA A 223 -10.08 8.04 -6.19
CA ALA A 223 -10.26 6.67 -6.66
C ALA A 223 -11.35 6.56 -7.75
N SER A 224 -12.20 7.58 -7.93
CA SER A 224 -13.30 7.56 -8.89
C SER A 224 -12.83 7.24 -10.32
N VAL A 225 -11.80 7.95 -10.80
CA VAL A 225 -11.24 7.73 -12.14
C VAL A 225 -10.67 6.33 -12.33
N VAL A 226 -10.20 5.66 -11.29
CA VAL A 226 -9.67 4.29 -11.40
C VAL A 226 -10.78 3.29 -11.76
N PHE A 227 -11.96 3.43 -11.13
CA PHE A 227 -13.10 2.53 -11.30
C PHE A 227 -14.14 3.01 -12.32
N VAL A 228 -14.10 4.26 -12.77
CA VAL A 228 -15.05 4.82 -13.76
C VAL A 228 -14.40 4.99 -15.14
N GLU A 229 -13.11 5.33 -15.22
CA GLU A 229 -12.46 5.77 -16.47
C GLU A 229 -11.22 4.92 -16.83
N GLY A 230 -10.40 4.60 -15.85
CA GLY A 230 -9.18 3.80 -15.95
C GLY A 230 -9.43 2.33 -16.22
N ILE A 231 -8.36 1.56 -16.38
CA ILE A 231 -8.44 0.16 -16.84
C ILE A 231 -9.22 -0.77 -15.88
N LEU A 232 -9.36 -0.41 -14.59
CA LEU A 232 -10.16 -1.15 -13.61
C LEU A 232 -11.67 -0.91 -13.73
N SER A 233 -12.13 0.11 -14.45
CA SER A 233 -13.55 0.29 -14.81
C SER A 233 -14.16 -0.91 -15.53
N ARG A 234 -13.32 -1.69 -16.23
CA ARG A 234 -13.71 -2.92 -16.92
C ARG A 234 -13.67 -4.17 -16.03
N THR A 235 -13.39 -4.02 -14.73
CA THR A 235 -13.48 -5.10 -13.72
C THR A 235 -14.67 -4.91 -12.78
N VAL A 236 -15.30 -3.74 -12.77
CA VAL A 236 -16.54 -3.46 -12.03
C VAL A 236 -17.69 -4.29 -12.60
N ASP A 237 -18.44 -4.96 -11.73
CA ASP A 237 -19.68 -5.64 -12.13
C ASP A 237 -20.86 -4.67 -12.24
N TRP A 238 -20.88 -3.93 -13.35
CA TRP A 238 -21.91 -2.94 -13.64
C TRP A 238 -23.33 -3.51 -13.65
N SER A 239 -23.50 -4.81 -13.93
CA SER A 239 -24.81 -5.47 -13.88
C SER A 239 -25.30 -5.61 -12.44
N ALA A 240 -24.44 -6.05 -11.51
CA ALA A 240 -24.75 -6.10 -10.09
C ALA A 240 -25.08 -4.71 -9.51
N LEU A 241 -24.28 -3.69 -9.84
CA LEU A 241 -24.52 -2.31 -9.42
C LEU A 241 -25.84 -1.74 -9.95
N THR A 242 -26.11 -1.92 -11.25
CA THR A 242 -27.35 -1.45 -11.91
C THR A 242 -28.58 -2.11 -11.31
N LYS A 243 -28.55 -3.44 -11.15
CA LYS A 243 -29.65 -4.20 -10.55
C LYS A 243 -29.98 -3.68 -9.15
N GLN A 244 -28.97 -3.51 -8.29
CA GLN A 244 -29.22 -3.08 -6.92
C GLN A 244 -29.70 -1.61 -6.85
N TYR A 245 -29.12 -0.71 -7.65
CA TYR A 245 -29.47 0.72 -7.68
C TYR A 245 -30.95 0.96 -8.02
N TYR A 246 -31.49 0.23 -8.99
CA TYR A 246 -32.91 0.36 -9.38
C TYR A 246 -33.86 -0.51 -8.55
N SER A 247 -33.38 -1.55 -7.85
CA SER A 247 -34.21 -2.36 -6.95
C SER A 247 -34.52 -1.69 -5.61
N ASP A 248 -33.72 -0.70 -5.21
CA ASP A 248 -33.79 -0.05 -3.90
C ASP A 248 -33.62 1.47 -4.08
N SER A 249 -34.71 2.21 -3.90
CA SER A 249 -34.74 3.66 -4.09
C SER A 249 -33.94 4.44 -3.05
N VAL A 250 -33.40 3.80 -1.99
CA VAL A 250 -32.54 4.47 -1.00
C VAL A 250 -31.23 4.96 -1.64
N TYR A 251 -30.68 4.24 -2.64
CA TYR A 251 -29.45 4.68 -3.33
C TYR A 251 -29.64 6.00 -4.08
N SER A 252 -30.67 6.08 -4.92
CA SER A 252 -30.98 7.25 -5.75
C SER A 252 -31.67 8.38 -4.98
N GLY A 253 -32.60 8.05 -4.09
CA GLY A 253 -33.47 8.99 -3.38
C GLY A 253 -32.90 9.54 -2.08
N VAL A 254 -32.02 8.81 -1.39
CA VAL A 254 -31.48 9.21 -0.07
C VAL A 254 -29.97 9.38 -0.12
N ILE A 255 -29.23 8.31 -0.42
CA ILE A 255 -27.75 8.30 -0.38
C ILE A 255 -27.20 9.35 -1.34
N ARG A 256 -27.60 9.32 -2.62
CA ARG A 256 -27.10 10.29 -3.63
C ARG A 256 -27.29 11.74 -3.23
N ARG A 257 -28.37 12.09 -2.54
CA ARG A 257 -28.62 13.47 -2.08
C ARG A 257 -27.64 13.89 -0.99
N GLN A 258 -27.26 12.99 -0.08
CA GLN A 258 -26.27 13.27 0.96
C GLN A 258 -24.84 13.37 0.44
N LEU A 259 -24.56 12.81 -0.74
CA LEU A 259 -23.24 12.90 -1.37
C LEU A 259 -22.94 14.29 -1.95
N GLN A 260 -23.94 15.16 -2.16
CA GLN A 260 -23.79 16.38 -2.96
C GLN A 260 -23.56 17.65 -2.09
N PRO A 261 -22.58 18.51 -2.44
CA PRO A 261 -21.57 18.33 -3.48
C PRO A 261 -20.55 17.25 -3.09
N CYS A 262 -20.15 16.40 -4.05
CA CYS A 262 -19.23 15.29 -3.79
C CYS A 262 -17.80 15.75 -3.49
N PHE A 263 -17.42 16.96 -3.91
CA PHE A 263 -16.19 17.64 -3.46
C PHE A 263 -16.28 19.15 -3.72
N PRO A 264 -15.44 19.99 -3.08
CA PRO A 264 -15.45 21.44 -3.28
C PRO A 264 -15.19 21.86 -4.73
N ASP A 265 -15.93 22.87 -5.20
CA ASP A 265 -15.85 23.38 -6.58
C ASP A 265 -14.45 23.82 -7.02
N LEU A 266 -13.61 24.28 -6.07
CA LEU A 266 -12.21 24.66 -6.31
C LEU A 266 -11.37 23.55 -6.95
N TYR A 267 -11.74 22.28 -6.74
CA TYR A 267 -11.02 21.12 -7.27
C TYR A 267 -11.68 20.50 -8.49
N LYS A 268 -12.74 21.12 -9.04
CA LYS A 268 -13.26 20.72 -10.35
C LYS A 268 -12.17 21.01 -11.40
N SER A 269 -11.90 20.03 -12.24
CA SER A 269 -10.92 20.20 -13.32
C SER A 269 -11.51 21.13 -14.38
N ASP A 270 -10.85 22.26 -14.62
CA ASP A 270 -11.08 23.01 -15.86
C ASP A 270 -10.69 22.12 -17.04
N THR A 271 -11.63 21.88 -17.95
CA THR A 271 -11.43 21.02 -19.14
C THR A 271 -10.39 21.58 -20.12
N THR A 272 -9.89 22.79 -19.86
CA THR A 272 -8.81 23.47 -20.59
C THR A 272 -7.41 23.16 -20.06
N SER A 273 -7.24 22.75 -18.79
CA SER A 273 -5.93 22.45 -18.20
C SER A 273 -5.61 20.95 -18.25
N ASN A 274 -5.18 20.46 -19.42
CA ASN A 274 -4.52 19.15 -19.48
C ASN A 274 -3.13 19.26 -18.83
N ASP A 275 -2.92 18.53 -17.74
CA ASP A 275 -1.62 18.37 -17.06
C ASP A 275 -0.69 17.44 -17.87
N TYR A 276 -0.29 17.93 -19.04
CA TYR A 276 0.82 17.38 -19.82
C TYR A 276 2.16 17.89 -19.25
N LEU A 277 3.21 17.09 -19.45
CA LEU A 277 4.58 17.35 -19.00
C LEU A 277 5.09 18.78 -19.29
N GLY A 278 4.62 19.39 -20.38
CA GLY A 278 4.96 20.76 -20.79
C GLY A 278 4.59 21.88 -19.80
N ASN A 279 3.65 21.67 -18.87
CA ASN A 279 3.34 22.64 -17.82
C ASN A 279 4.42 22.64 -16.72
N TYR A 280 4.92 21.46 -16.37
CA TYR A 280 5.94 21.28 -15.32
C TYR A 280 7.36 21.66 -15.78
N VAL A 281 7.67 21.49 -17.07
CA VAL A 281 8.98 21.88 -17.64
C VAL A 281 9.14 23.41 -17.76
N LYS A 282 8.04 24.17 -17.90
CA LYS A 282 8.09 25.63 -18.13
C LYS A 282 8.31 26.47 -16.86
N ASN A 283 8.04 25.92 -15.67
CA ASN A 283 8.22 26.61 -14.39
C ASN A 283 9.02 25.75 -13.40
N PRO A 284 10.37 25.65 -13.57
CA PRO A 284 11.21 25.27 -12.43
C PRO A 284 11.01 26.30 -11.32
N LEU A 285 10.53 25.86 -10.15
CA LEU A 285 10.27 26.72 -9.01
C LEU A 285 11.54 27.49 -8.63
N LYS A 286 11.59 28.78 -9.00
CA LYS A 286 12.60 29.70 -8.48
C LYS A 286 12.40 29.79 -6.97
N LEU A 287 13.38 29.32 -6.22
CA LEU A 287 13.45 29.51 -4.77
C LEU A 287 13.75 30.99 -4.49
N SER A 288 12.73 31.85 -4.61
CA SER A 288 12.89 33.28 -4.39
C SER A 288 12.97 33.59 -2.90
N ASN A 289 14.16 33.93 -2.44
CA ASN A 289 14.39 34.53 -1.13
C ASN A 289 13.75 35.93 -1.08
N THR A 290 12.46 36.00 -0.79
CA THR A 290 11.76 37.25 -0.45
C THR A 290 11.33 37.18 1.02
N LEU A 291 11.80 38.16 1.80
CA LEU A 291 11.51 38.28 3.23
C LEU A 291 9.99 38.43 3.46
N TYR A 292 9.46 37.67 4.40
CA TYR A 292 8.08 37.84 4.89
C TYR A 292 8.06 38.55 6.26
N PRO A 293 6.95 39.25 6.61
CA PRO A 293 6.88 40.07 7.81
C PRO A 293 6.87 39.24 9.11
N LYS A 294 7.38 39.84 10.19
CA LYS A 294 7.29 39.29 11.55
C LYS A 294 5.86 39.42 12.10
N GLN A 295 5.08 38.33 12.06
CA GLN A 295 3.91 37.98 12.89
C GLN A 295 3.24 36.78 12.19
N SER A 296 3.01 35.61 12.78
CA SER A 296 2.99 35.20 14.19
C SER A 296 4.21 34.37 14.63
N ASN A 297 4.42 34.24 15.94
CA ASN A 297 5.43 33.32 16.48
C ASN A 297 5.18 31.89 15.98
N PRO A 298 6.21 31.11 15.60
CA PRO A 298 6.06 29.67 15.57
C PRO A 298 5.62 29.22 16.97
N MET A 299 4.66 28.31 17.06
CA MET A 299 4.43 27.60 18.32
C MET A 299 5.78 27.02 18.75
N ASN A 300 6.15 27.27 20.00
CA ASN A 300 7.36 26.73 20.59
C ASN A 300 7.16 25.21 20.71
N VAL A 301 7.47 24.49 19.65
CA VAL A 301 7.61 23.03 19.70
C VAL A 301 8.82 22.82 20.59
N ASP A 302 8.59 22.38 21.82
CA ASP A 302 9.68 22.05 22.74
C ASP A 302 10.67 21.17 21.99
N PRO A 303 11.99 21.42 22.12
CA PRO A 303 12.99 20.66 21.40
C PRO A 303 12.79 19.18 21.75
N LEU A 304 12.34 18.43 20.73
CA LEU A 304 12.00 17.01 20.82
C LEU A 304 13.11 16.30 21.60
N LEU A 305 12.74 15.81 22.80
CA LEU A 305 13.67 15.48 23.88
C LEU A 305 14.89 14.75 23.34
N THR A 306 16.08 15.23 23.73
CA THR A 306 17.38 14.65 23.38
C THR A 306 17.31 13.13 23.48
N PHE A 307 17.30 12.45 22.33
CA PHE A 307 17.05 11.00 22.27
C PHE A 307 18.08 10.27 23.15
N SER A 308 17.63 9.83 24.33
CA SER A 308 18.43 9.09 25.28
C SER A 308 18.78 7.72 24.69
N GLU A 309 19.97 7.21 25.01
CA GLU A 309 20.36 5.84 24.71
C GLU A 309 19.49 4.86 25.50
N GLN A 310 18.34 4.49 24.94
CA GLN A 310 17.54 3.36 25.41
C GLN A 310 17.82 2.13 24.54
N THR A 311 18.35 1.11 25.18
CA THR A 311 18.42 -0.26 24.65
C THR A 311 17.01 -0.85 24.57
N ASP A 312 16.75 -1.75 23.61
CA ASP A 312 15.40 -2.21 23.27
C ASP A 312 14.80 -3.23 24.27
N THR A 313 14.73 -2.86 25.56
CA THR A 313 14.30 -3.72 26.67
C THR A 313 12.78 -3.80 26.85
N HIS A 314 12.00 -2.87 26.28
CA HIS A 314 10.54 -2.80 26.49
C HIS A 314 9.69 -3.66 25.54
N LEU A 315 10.28 -4.48 24.67
CA LEU A 315 9.58 -5.40 23.77
C LEU A 315 9.47 -6.81 24.36
N HIS A 316 8.69 -6.96 25.44
CA HIS A 316 8.33 -8.27 25.98
C HIS A 316 7.27 -8.94 25.09
N VAL A 317 7.53 -10.19 24.69
CA VAL A 317 6.51 -11.07 24.09
C VAL A 317 5.55 -11.50 25.20
N VAL A 318 4.25 -11.36 24.96
CA VAL A 318 3.24 -11.87 25.90
C VAL A 318 3.17 -13.39 25.75
N SER A 319 3.76 -14.11 26.71
CA SER A 319 3.54 -15.55 26.87
C SER A 319 2.11 -15.83 27.32
N ASN A 320 1.50 -16.89 26.78
CA ASN A 320 0.10 -17.27 27.03
C ASN A 320 -0.29 -17.21 28.51
N ILE A 321 -1.37 -16.51 28.83
CA ILE A 321 -2.04 -16.61 30.12
C ILE A 321 -3.01 -17.80 30.06
N GLU A 322 -2.74 -18.82 30.86
CA GLU A 322 -3.71 -19.88 31.15
C GLU A 322 -4.87 -19.30 31.95
N VAL A 323 -6.09 -19.45 31.44
CA VAL A 323 -7.31 -18.99 32.12
C VAL A 323 -7.71 -20.03 33.17
N ASN A 324 -7.16 -19.92 34.37
CA ASN A 324 -7.68 -20.63 35.54
C ASN A 324 -8.93 -19.91 36.06
N SER A 325 -10.10 -20.49 35.78
CA SER A 325 -11.40 -20.06 36.30
C SER A 325 -11.67 -20.68 37.67
N SER A 326 -12.00 -19.86 38.68
CA SER A 326 -12.44 -20.34 40.00
C SER A 326 -13.82 -19.78 40.38
N ASN A 327 -14.85 -20.59 40.09
CA ASN A 327 -16.14 -20.77 40.77
C ASN A 327 -16.80 -19.63 41.59
N SER A 328 -18.04 -19.30 41.20
CA SER A 328 -19.21 -19.38 42.11
C SER A 328 -20.54 -19.47 41.34
N SER A 329 -21.09 -20.69 41.30
CA SER A 329 -22.51 -21.04 41.53
C SER A 329 -23.64 -20.15 40.99
N ASP A 330 -24.44 -20.66 40.05
CA ASP A 330 -25.72 -21.34 40.40
C ASP A 330 -26.29 -22.17 39.23
N SER A 331 -27.28 -23.02 39.52
CA SER A 331 -27.60 -24.26 38.79
C SER A 331 -28.93 -24.26 38.03
N ILE A 332 -29.06 -25.11 37.00
CA ILE A 332 -30.17 -26.10 36.77
C ILE A 332 -30.09 -26.78 35.37
N LEU A 333 -30.09 -28.13 35.36
CA LEU A 333 -30.62 -29.16 34.41
C LEU A 333 -30.63 -28.90 32.85
N GLN A 334 -30.45 -29.86 31.92
CA GLN A 334 -30.49 -31.34 31.97
C GLN A 334 -29.78 -32.02 30.76
N VAL A 335 -28.84 -32.94 31.04
CA VAL A 335 -28.64 -34.34 30.52
C VAL A 335 -28.94 -34.73 29.05
N CYS A 336 -27.92 -35.28 28.35
CA CYS A 336 -27.87 -36.67 27.80
C CYS A 336 -26.53 -37.00 27.09
N GLU A 337 -25.73 -37.84 27.75
CA GLU A 337 -25.00 -39.06 27.29
C GLU A 337 -24.35 -39.10 25.88
N GLU A 338 -23.02 -39.21 25.76
CA GLU A 338 -22.09 -40.33 26.06
C GLU A 338 -21.93 -41.37 24.93
N LEU A 339 -20.68 -41.51 24.42
CA LEU A 339 -19.89 -42.75 24.44
C LEU A 339 -18.61 -42.62 23.59
N SER A 340 -17.46 -42.97 24.17
CA SER A 340 -16.22 -43.37 23.45
C SER A 340 -16.03 -44.90 23.67
N PRO A 341 -15.14 -45.59 22.92
CA PRO A 341 -13.77 -45.70 23.45
C PRO A 341 -12.61 -45.91 22.43
N HIS A 342 -11.42 -45.47 22.86
CA HIS A 342 -10.08 -46.08 22.73
C HIS A 342 -9.51 -46.66 21.40
N THR A 343 -8.46 -45.96 20.92
CA THR A 343 -7.08 -46.44 20.66
C THR A 343 -6.78 -47.94 20.54
N ILE A 344 -6.04 -48.30 19.49
CA ILE A 344 -4.86 -49.23 19.49
C ILE A 344 -3.87 -48.74 18.43
N SER A 345 -2.56 -48.83 18.70
CA SER A 345 -1.47 -48.71 17.72
C SER A 345 -0.85 -50.07 17.44
N MET A 346 -0.33 -50.28 16.22
CA MET A 346 0.72 -51.27 15.95
C MET A 346 1.57 -50.84 14.75
N SER A 347 2.76 -51.44 14.63
CA SER A 347 3.92 -50.90 13.93
C SER A 347 4.45 -51.80 12.81
N ASP A 348 5.44 -51.24 12.09
CA ASP A 348 6.61 -51.91 11.51
C ASP A 348 6.60 -52.58 10.12
N SER A 349 7.77 -52.38 9.48
CA SER A 349 8.50 -53.26 8.52
C SER A 349 8.22 -53.19 7.00
N ALA A 350 9.09 -52.44 6.32
CA ALA A 350 9.99 -52.86 5.21
C ALA A 350 9.47 -53.80 4.08
N SER A 351 9.75 -53.54 2.79
CA SER A 351 11.08 -53.85 2.19
C SER A 351 11.15 -53.63 0.65
N GLN A 352 12.37 -53.31 0.15
CA GLN A 352 12.97 -53.67 -1.17
C GLN A 352 12.34 -53.18 -2.51
N SER A 353 13.06 -53.06 -3.65
CA SER A 353 14.49 -52.80 -3.97
C SER A 353 14.72 -52.61 -5.50
N SER A 354 15.85 -51.97 -5.90
CA SER A 354 16.63 -52.18 -7.18
C SER A 354 15.99 -51.89 -8.56
N SER A 355 16.70 -51.53 -9.65
CA SER A 355 18.12 -51.08 -9.88
C SER A 355 18.35 -50.59 -11.34
N HIS A 356 19.50 -49.92 -11.59
CA HIS A 356 20.22 -49.67 -12.88
C HIS A 356 19.47 -48.89 -14.01
N SER A 357 20.09 -48.18 -14.96
CA SER A 357 21.49 -47.93 -15.37
C SER A 357 21.57 -46.68 -16.29
N ASP A 358 22.69 -46.03 -16.64
CA ASP A 358 24.01 -45.77 -16.00
C ASP A 358 24.81 -44.72 -16.87
N LEU A 359 26.04 -44.32 -16.45
CA LEU A 359 27.24 -43.78 -17.20
C LEU A 359 27.09 -42.89 -18.50
N GLN A 360 27.90 -41.85 -18.80
CA GLN A 360 29.17 -41.36 -18.20
C GLN A 360 29.55 -39.90 -18.58
N GLU A 361 30.28 -39.25 -17.64
CA GLU A 361 31.11 -38.00 -17.71
C GLU A 361 30.44 -36.66 -18.14
N THR A 362 31.04 -35.46 -17.99
CA THR A 362 32.38 -35.05 -17.47
C THR A 362 32.40 -34.20 -16.19
N ARG A 363 33.47 -34.30 -15.39
CA ARG A 363 33.76 -33.38 -14.25
C ARG A 363 34.35 -32.03 -14.68
N ILE A 364 34.07 -30.95 -13.92
CA ILE A 364 35.02 -30.04 -13.20
C ILE A 364 34.32 -28.70 -12.80
N ILE A 365 34.82 -28.06 -11.72
CA ILE A 365 34.33 -26.82 -11.04
C ILE A 365 33.05 -26.93 -10.21
N ARG A 366 33.15 -27.57 -9.04
CA ARG A 366 32.39 -27.17 -7.84
C ARG A 366 33.24 -26.22 -6.99
N ARG A 367 32.85 -24.93 -6.89
CA ARG A 367 33.14 -24.10 -5.71
C ARG A 367 32.25 -22.84 -5.69
N PHE A 368 31.73 -22.53 -4.50
CA PHE A 368 30.90 -21.35 -4.15
C PHE A 368 29.52 -21.19 -4.81
N LEU A 369 28.53 -21.89 -4.24
CA LEU A 369 27.17 -21.38 -3.95
C LEU A 369 26.41 -22.45 -3.14
N PRO A 370 25.86 -22.15 -1.95
CA PRO A 370 24.91 -23.05 -1.31
C PRO A 370 23.53 -22.94 -1.97
N TYR A 371 23.16 -24.01 -2.68
CA TYR A 371 21.79 -24.39 -3.04
C TYR A 371 20.93 -24.51 -1.75
N ASN A 372 19.59 -24.41 -1.71
CA ASN A 372 18.55 -24.44 -2.73
C ASN A 372 17.30 -23.70 -2.17
N VAL A 373 16.61 -22.87 -2.98
CA VAL A 373 15.23 -22.44 -2.67
C VAL A 373 14.33 -22.86 -3.81
N HIS A 374 13.60 -23.97 -3.63
CA HIS A 374 12.48 -24.32 -4.50
C HIS A 374 11.34 -23.33 -4.26
N ILE A 375 11.20 -22.34 -5.15
CA ILE A 375 9.97 -21.56 -5.24
C ILE A 375 8.95 -22.43 -5.96
N SER A 376 8.13 -23.14 -5.20
CA SER A 376 7.00 -23.92 -5.73
C SER A 376 5.93 -22.98 -6.28
N PHE A 377 6.00 -22.68 -7.57
CA PHE A 377 4.86 -22.12 -8.30
C PHE A 377 3.74 -23.17 -8.38
N PRO A 378 2.46 -22.78 -8.30
CA PRO A 378 1.37 -23.70 -8.61
C PRO A 378 1.50 -24.17 -10.07
N ASN A 379 1.42 -25.48 -10.28
CA ASN A 379 1.69 -26.13 -11.57
C ASN A 379 0.63 -25.79 -12.65
N SER A 380 0.81 -24.64 -13.31
CA SER A 380 0.20 -24.28 -14.59
C SER A 380 0.93 -23.07 -15.17
N LEU A 381 2.11 -23.31 -15.78
CA LEU A 381 2.88 -22.44 -16.71
C LEU A 381 4.34 -22.96 -16.85
N SER A 382 4.54 -24.08 -17.55
CA SER A 382 5.85 -24.75 -17.67
C SER A 382 6.58 -24.54 -19.01
N SER A 383 6.26 -23.46 -19.76
CA SER A 383 6.83 -23.20 -21.09
C SER A 383 7.54 -21.84 -21.29
N ILE A 384 7.59 -20.97 -20.27
CA ILE A 384 8.25 -19.65 -20.38
C ILE A 384 9.59 -19.68 -19.63
N ASN A 385 10.67 -19.92 -20.36
CA ASN A 385 12.02 -20.01 -19.80
C ASN A 385 12.64 -18.61 -19.59
N PHE A 386 12.34 -17.99 -18.44
CA PHE A 386 12.75 -16.62 -18.10
C PHE A 386 14.27 -16.36 -18.10
N ASN A 387 15.10 -17.39 -17.99
CA ASN A 387 16.57 -17.26 -17.95
C ASN A 387 17.16 -16.64 -19.23
N THR A 388 16.48 -16.77 -20.38
CA THR A 388 16.97 -16.23 -21.66
C THR A 388 16.79 -14.71 -21.77
N ILE A 389 15.83 -14.14 -21.04
CA ILE A 389 15.54 -12.70 -21.04
C ILE A 389 16.55 -11.91 -20.19
N LEU A 390 17.15 -12.56 -19.19
CA LEU A 390 18.00 -11.95 -18.16
C LEU A 390 19.48 -11.72 -18.56
N ARG A 391 19.85 -11.89 -19.85
CA ARG A 391 21.26 -11.95 -20.27
C ARG A 391 21.74 -10.96 -21.34
N TYR A 392 20.90 -10.08 -21.86
CA TYR A 392 21.35 -9.08 -22.85
C TYR A 392 21.90 -7.80 -22.19
N PRO A 393 23.07 -7.29 -22.62
CA PRO A 393 23.63 -6.06 -22.08
C PRO A 393 22.74 -4.84 -22.35
N LEU A 394 22.86 -3.86 -21.45
CA LEU A 394 22.29 -2.52 -21.62
C LEU A 394 22.89 -1.84 -22.87
N ASP A 395 22.16 -0.85 -23.40
CA ASP A 395 22.48 0.04 -24.53
C ASP A 395 21.98 -0.39 -25.92
N ASN A 396 20.66 -0.27 -26.16
CA ASN A 396 20.08 -0.03 -27.49
C ASN A 396 18.58 0.39 -27.41
N PRO A 397 18.08 1.28 -28.30
CA PRO A 397 16.67 1.72 -28.33
C PRO A 397 15.71 0.71 -28.99
N LEU A 398 16.06 -0.59 -29.00
CA LEU A 398 15.35 -1.63 -29.75
C LEU A 398 14.09 -2.20 -29.06
N TRP A 399 13.78 -1.77 -27.83
CA TRP A 399 12.60 -2.22 -27.08
C TRP A 399 11.25 -1.91 -27.76
N HIS A 400 11.21 -0.97 -28.71
CA HIS A 400 10.00 -0.68 -29.49
C HIS A 400 9.82 -1.56 -30.74
N ASN A 401 10.87 -2.21 -31.26
CA ASN A 401 10.84 -2.90 -32.56
C ASN A 401 10.98 -4.44 -32.50
N SER A 402 11.29 -5.04 -31.35
CA SER A 402 11.33 -6.50 -31.20
C SER A 402 9.96 -7.17 -31.07
N VAL A 403 8.85 -6.42 -31.17
CA VAL A 403 7.46 -6.93 -31.10
C VAL A 403 6.94 -7.41 -32.47
N SER A 404 7.83 -7.79 -33.39
CA SER A 404 7.46 -8.38 -34.68
C SER A 404 6.96 -9.83 -34.58
N PHE A 405 7.20 -10.52 -33.46
CA PHE A 405 6.81 -11.92 -33.25
C PHE A 405 5.32 -12.15 -32.89
N PHE A 406 4.56 -11.10 -32.54
CA PHE A 406 3.17 -11.22 -32.05
C PHE A 406 2.11 -10.71 -33.04
N ARG A 407 2.42 -10.69 -34.34
CA ARG A 407 1.51 -10.18 -35.39
C ARG A 407 0.36 -11.12 -35.77
N SER A 408 0.09 -12.17 -34.99
CA SER A 408 -0.84 -13.27 -35.33
C SER A 408 -1.69 -13.80 -34.15
N LEU A 409 -1.96 -12.98 -33.13
CA LEU A 409 -3.00 -13.30 -32.13
C LEU A 409 -4.37 -12.82 -32.63
N PRO A 410 -5.42 -13.67 -32.61
CA PRO A 410 -6.76 -13.29 -33.07
C PRO A 410 -7.40 -12.24 -32.16
N ASP A 411 -8.48 -11.61 -32.63
CA ASP A 411 -9.09 -10.44 -32.00
C ASP A 411 -9.90 -10.80 -30.72
N ILE A 412 -9.17 -10.96 -29.60
CA ILE A 412 -9.67 -11.42 -28.29
C ILE A 412 -10.63 -10.41 -27.61
N ASN A 413 -10.85 -9.22 -28.20
CA ASN A 413 -11.90 -8.28 -27.77
C ASN A 413 -13.29 -8.96 -27.65
N ARG A 414 -13.52 -10.09 -28.33
CA ARG A 414 -14.77 -10.84 -28.36
C ARG A 414 -15.01 -11.81 -27.17
N MET A 415 -14.02 -12.10 -26.32
CA MET A 415 -14.11 -13.25 -25.38
C MET A 415 -14.33 -12.94 -23.88
N MET A 416 -14.28 -11.69 -23.43
CA MET A 416 -14.63 -11.33 -22.03
C MET A 416 -15.34 -9.97 -21.91
N SER A 417 -16.28 -9.69 -22.80
CA SER A 417 -17.18 -8.54 -22.69
C SER A 417 -18.55 -8.95 -22.11
N THR A 418 -18.88 -8.47 -20.91
CA THR A 418 -20.28 -8.10 -20.65
C THR A 418 -20.56 -6.87 -21.51
N ASN A 419 -21.15 -7.08 -22.69
CA ASN A 419 -21.24 -6.08 -23.78
C ASN A 419 -22.25 -4.94 -23.54
N SER A 420 -22.63 -4.69 -22.29
CA SER A 420 -23.41 -3.52 -21.90
C SER A 420 -22.48 -2.37 -21.55
N THR A 421 -22.59 -1.26 -22.29
CA THR A 421 -22.15 0.04 -21.76
C THR A 421 -22.76 0.25 -20.38
N PRO A 422 -21.99 0.69 -19.36
CA PRO A 422 -22.55 0.90 -18.03
C PRO A 422 -23.66 1.95 -18.10
N ASP A 423 -24.75 1.71 -17.36
CA ASP A 423 -25.85 2.67 -17.26
C ASP A 423 -25.29 4.05 -16.83
N PRO A 424 -25.59 5.15 -17.54
CA PRO A 424 -24.99 6.45 -17.27
C PRO A 424 -25.27 7.00 -15.86
N GLU A 425 -26.45 6.73 -15.32
CA GLU A 425 -26.91 7.20 -14.02
C GLU A 425 -26.23 6.40 -12.88
N VAL A 426 -26.12 5.08 -13.05
CA VAL A 426 -25.38 4.16 -12.16
C VAL A 426 -23.88 4.46 -12.19
N ARG A 427 -23.33 4.76 -13.38
CA ARG A 427 -21.93 5.19 -13.60
C ARG A 427 -21.64 6.50 -12.88
N GLN A 428 -22.53 7.49 -12.99
CA GLN A 428 -22.38 8.76 -12.30
C GLN A 428 -22.51 8.59 -10.79
N PHE A 429 -23.44 7.77 -10.31
CA PHE A 429 -23.57 7.47 -8.89
C PHE A 429 -22.30 6.81 -8.31
N LEU A 430 -21.63 5.90 -9.03
CA LEU A 430 -20.33 5.38 -8.60
C LEU A 430 -19.27 6.48 -8.55
N ARG A 431 -19.26 7.42 -9.51
CA ARG A 431 -18.33 8.54 -9.52
C ARG A 431 -18.56 9.46 -8.32
N ASP A 432 -19.81 9.89 -8.09
CA ASP A 432 -20.23 10.73 -6.96
C ASP A 432 -19.87 10.11 -5.61
N LEU A 433 -20.15 8.81 -5.45
CA LEU A 433 -19.86 8.06 -4.22
C LEU A 433 -18.35 7.94 -3.99
N LEU A 434 -17.58 7.57 -5.01
CA LEU A 434 -16.13 7.48 -4.87
C LEU A 434 -15.50 8.86 -4.65
N ASP A 435 -15.92 9.91 -5.37
CA ASP A 435 -15.39 11.25 -5.16
C ASP A 435 -15.71 11.79 -3.76
N HIS A 436 -16.92 11.57 -3.23
CA HIS A 436 -17.29 11.94 -1.85
C HIS A 436 -16.34 11.32 -0.81
N PHE A 437 -16.05 10.02 -0.96
CA PHE A 437 -15.20 9.29 -0.02
C PHE A 437 -13.69 9.39 -0.28
N THR A 438 -13.27 9.77 -1.49
CA THR A 438 -11.88 9.61 -1.95
C THR A 438 -11.27 10.81 -2.66
N HIS A 439 -11.99 11.90 -2.90
CA HIS A 439 -11.35 13.11 -3.40
C HIS A 439 -10.50 13.75 -2.28
N LEU A 440 -9.17 13.84 -2.46
CA LEU A 440 -8.25 14.35 -1.42
C LEU A 440 -8.61 15.76 -0.95
N GLY A 441 -9.22 16.57 -1.81
CA GLY A 441 -9.73 17.91 -1.46
C GLY A 441 -10.90 17.93 -0.45
N ASN A 442 -11.47 16.79 -0.10
CA ASN A 442 -12.46 16.65 0.99
C ASN A 442 -11.80 16.52 2.37
N PHE A 443 -10.49 16.22 2.40
CA PHE A 443 -9.72 15.97 3.61
C PHE A 443 -8.89 17.20 4.00
N SER A 444 -8.44 17.22 5.24
CA SER A 444 -7.60 18.29 5.77
C SER A 444 -6.26 18.36 5.02
N PRO A 445 -5.77 19.55 4.65
CA PRO A 445 -4.45 19.66 4.02
C PRO A 445 -3.38 19.14 4.96
N VAL A 446 -2.38 18.44 4.42
CA VAL A 446 -1.21 17.96 5.18
C VAL A 446 -0.49 19.13 5.85
N ILE A 447 0.11 18.89 7.03
CA ILE A 447 0.73 19.94 7.87
C ILE A 447 1.82 20.74 7.12
N ASP A 448 2.62 20.07 6.30
CA ASP A 448 3.61 20.72 5.43
C ASP A 448 3.68 20.02 4.06
N SER A 449 3.17 20.68 3.02
CA SER A 449 3.18 20.11 1.66
C SER A 449 4.58 20.01 1.04
N ARG A 450 5.61 20.67 1.60
CA ARG A 450 7.01 20.51 1.18
C ARG A 450 7.54 19.09 1.43
N LEU A 451 6.94 18.38 2.39
CA LEU A 451 7.22 16.99 2.72
C LEU A 451 6.45 15.98 1.85
N VAL A 452 5.87 16.42 0.72
CA VAL A 452 5.22 15.53 -0.24
C VAL A 452 6.12 15.34 -1.47
N LEU A 453 6.39 14.07 -1.81
CA LEU A 453 7.11 13.67 -3.01
C LEU A 453 6.32 12.57 -3.71
N SER A 454 5.45 12.96 -4.64
CA SER A 454 4.62 12.03 -5.42
C SER A 454 5.43 11.43 -6.57
N VAL A 455 5.33 10.12 -6.81
CA VAL A 455 6.01 9.47 -7.95
C VAL A 455 4.95 8.97 -8.93
N ALA A 456 4.94 9.48 -10.17
CA ALA A 456 3.89 9.21 -11.16
C ALA A 456 4.45 8.58 -12.44
N ALA A 457 3.73 7.61 -13.02
CA ALA A 457 4.06 7.08 -14.34
C ALA A 457 3.60 8.06 -15.43
N GLU A 458 4.45 8.31 -16.43
CA GLU A 458 4.13 9.26 -17.52
C GLU A 458 2.88 8.84 -18.31
N TYR A 459 2.74 7.56 -18.64
CA TYR A 459 1.66 7.02 -19.48
C TYR A 459 0.72 6.08 -18.70
N ASP A 460 0.33 6.49 -17.49
CA ASP A 460 -0.56 5.73 -16.61
C ASP A 460 -1.96 5.51 -17.22
N ALA A 461 -2.40 4.25 -17.25
CA ALA A 461 -3.72 3.84 -17.74
C ALA A 461 -4.63 3.26 -16.63
N TYR A 462 -4.08 3.08 -15.42
CA TYR A 462 -4.84 2.71 -14.23
C TYR A 462 -5.39 3.95 -13.53
N VAL A 463 -4.62 5.04 -13.54
CA VAL A 463 -4.96 6.34 -12.96
C VAL A 463 -4.89 7.42 -14.05
N PRO A 464 -5.94 7.57 -14.90
CA PRO A 464 -6.01 8.62 -15.90
C PRO A 464 -5.92 10.01 -15.26
N ARG A 465 -5.23 10.94 -15.92
CA ARG A 465 -5.05 12.33 -15.44
C ARG A 465 -5.86 13.38 -16.23
N HIS A 466 -6.70 12.95 -17.16
CA HIS A 466 -7.64 13.85 -17.83
C HIS A 466 -8.89 14.02 -16.95
N GLY A 467 -9.42 15.24 -16.82
CA GLY A 467 -10.64 15.50 -16.05
C GLY A 467 -10.53 15.33 -14.52
N VAL A 468 -9.34 15.48 -13.94
CA VAL A 468 -9.08 15.38 -12.49
C VAL A 468 -8.30 16.58 -11.95
N CYS A 469 -8.55 16.93 -10.70
CA CYS A 469 -7.77 17.88 -9.92
C CYS A 469 -6.27 17.54 -9.99
N SER A 470 -5.41 18.54 -10.18
CA SER A 470 -3.96 18.36 -10.16
C SER A 470 -3.45 18.07 -8.75
N LEU A 471 -2.42 17.22 -8.61
CA LEU A 471 -1.74 17.03 -7.32
C LEU A 471 -1.12 18.35 -6.81
N SER A 472 -0.74 19.27 -7.69
CA SER A 472 -0.21 20.58 -7.27
C SER A 472 -1.28 21.51 -6.67
N GLN A 473 -2.58 21.27 -6.92
CA GLN A 473 -3.66 21.98 -6.21
C GLN A 473 -3.87 21.43 -4.80
N ILE A 474 -3.67 20.12 -4.59
CA ILE A 474 -3.74 19.47 -3.27
C ILE A 474 -2.46 19.72 -2.44
N TYR A 475 -1.30 19.77 -3.11
CA TYR A 475 0.02 19.92 -2.49
C TYR A 475 0.80 21.08 -3.16
N PRO A 476 0.50 22.35 -2.84
CA PRO A 476 1.09 23.52 -3.52
C PRO A 476 2.62 23.64 -3.46
N HIS A 477 3.27 22.98 -2.50
CA HIS A 477 4.74 22.93 -2.39
C HIS A 477 5.32 21.51 -2.49
N GLY A 478 4.51 20.55 -2.94
CA GLY A 478 4.94 19.16 -3.15
C GLY A 478 5.72 18.98 -4.43
N GLU A 479 6.60 17.97 -4.45
CA GLU A 479 7.30 17.52 -5.65
C GLU A 479 6.47 16.43 -6.35
N ILE A 480 6.44 16.46 -7.69
CA ILE A 480 5.93 15.36 -8.53
C ILE A 480 7.07 14.87 -9.42
N ARG A 481 7.53 13.64 -9.17
CA ARG A 481 8.59 12.97 -9.93
C ARG A 481 7.96 12.05 -10.97
N PHE A 482 7.95 12.50 -12.22
CA PHE A 482 7.49 11.68 -13.34
C PHE A 482 8.53 10.64 -13.73
N LEU A 483 8.08 9.40 -13.93
CA LEU A 483 8.87 8.28 -14.42
C LEU A 483 8.72 8.21 -15.94
N PRO A 484 9.73 8.64 -16.73
CA PRO A 484 9.62 8.73 -18.18
C PRO A 484 9.43 7.36 -18.82
N ASP A 485 8.77 7.34 -19.97
CA ASP A 485 8.54 6.18 -20.84
C ASP A 485 7.91 4.97 -20.11
N SER A 486 7.10 5.24 -19.07
CA SER A 486 6.52 4.20 -18.22
C SER A 486 4.99 4.27 -18.12
N GLY A 487 4.34 3.12 -18.22
CA GLY A 487 2.95 2.91 -17.76
C GLY A 487 2.93 2.40 -16.31
N HIS A 488 1.75 2.24 -15.72
CA HIS A 488 1.59 1.91 -14.30
C HIS A 488 2.33 0.62 -13.88
N VAL A 489 2.09 -0.50 -14.58
CA VAL A 489 2.73 -1.78 -14.23
C VAL A 489 4.20 -1.74 -14.63
N GLY A 490 4.53 -1.09 -15.76
CA GLY A 490 5.91 -0.86 -16.20
C GLY A 490 6.74 -0.13 -15.15
N ALA A 491 6.22 0.95 -14.57
CA ALA A 491 6.88 1.73 -13.52
C ALA A 491 7.12 0.90 -12.25
N TYR A 492 6.11 0.12 -11.81
CA TYR A 492 6.23 -0.77 -10.65
C TYR A 492 7.30 -1.84 -10.85
N VAL A 493 7.27 -2.56 -11.98
CA VAL A 493 8.25 -3.62 -12.29
C VAL A 493 9.64 -3.01 -12.53
N ARG A 494 9.73 -1.83 -13.16
CA ARG A 494 11.00 -1.12 -13.37
C ARG A 494 11.68 -0.77 -12.04
N ASN A 495 10.90 -0.28 -11.08
CA ASN A 495 11.36 0.05 -9.73
C ASN A 495 11.79 -1.18 -8.93
N ALA A 496 11.01 -2.27 -9.01
CA ALA A 496 11.29 -3.50 -8.28
C ALA A 496 12.67 -4.11 -8.59
N PHE A 497 13.14 -3.99 -9.85
CA PHE A 497 14.32 -4.72 -10.32
C PHE A 497 15.48 -3.86 -10.84
N TRP A 498 15.30 -2.58 -11.19
CA TRP A 498 16.37 -1.78 -11.83
C TRP A 498 16.56 -0.36 -11.31
N THR A 499 15.51 0.44 -11.09
CA THR A 499 15.69 1.91 -10.94
C THR A 499 15.66 2.45 -9.51
N ASP A 500 15.14 1.71 -8.52
CA ASP A 500 15.07 2.16 -7.11
C ASP A 500 14.48 3.59 -6.92
N ASP A 501 13.64 4.09 -7.84
CA ASP A 501 13.08 5.45 -7.78
C ASP A 501 12.24 5.66 -6.51
N PHE A 502 11.45 4.65 -6.11
CA PHE A 502 10.65 4.68 -4.87
C PHE A 502 11.53 4.71 -3.60
N ARG A 503 12.63 3.94 -3.59
CA ARG A 503 13.60 3.93 -2.48
C ARG A 503 14.31 5.29 -2.36
N ARG A 504 14.74 5.85 -3.49
CA ARG A 504 15.34 7.20 -3.56
C ARG A 504 14.35 8.27 -3.11
N ALA A 505 13.09 8.21 -3.54
CA ALA A 505 12.06 9.16 -3.13
C ALA A 505 11.79 9.14 -1.60
N ILE A 506 11.78 7.96 -0.96
CA ILE A 506 11.68 7.84 0.51
C ILE A 506 12.87 8.52 1.20
N ASN A 507 14.09 8.23 0.76
CA ASN A 507 15.30 8.83 1.33
C ASN A 507 15.33 10.35 1.11
N ASP A 508 15.03 10.85 -0.09
CA ASP A 508 14.96 12.27 -0.43
C ASP A 508 13.97 13.02 0.49
N CYS A 509 12.80 12.42 0.73
CA CYS A 509 11.74 13.02 1.54
C CYS A 509 12.10 13.03 3.04
N LEU A 510 12.60 11.91 3.58
CA LEU A 510 13.09 11.84 4.97
C LEU A 510 14.26 12.81 5.21
N ASN A 511 15.19 12.91 4.25
CA ASN A 511 16.30 13.86 4.28
C ASN A 511 15.81 15.32 4.27
N ARG A 512 14.78 15.63 3.46
CA ARG A 512 14.12 16.95 3.44
C ARG A 512 13.46 17.28 4.78
N GLN A 513 12.82 16.30 5.43
CA GLN A 513 12.24 16.49 6.76
C GLN A 513 13.30 16.83 7.81
N VAL A 514 14.44 16.11 7.82
CA VAL A 514 15.58 16.41 8.71
C VAL A 514 16.15 17.81 8.43
N GLN A 515 16.27 18.21 7.17
CA GLN A 515 16.76 19.53 6.80
C GLN A 515 15.83 20.67 7.27
N LEU A 516 14.51 20.51 7.07
CA LEU A 516 13.52 21.52 7.42
C LEU A 516 13.30 21.66 8.94
N TYR A 517 13.28 20.55 9.68
CA TYR A 517 12.86 20.53 11.09
C TYR A 517 13.99 20.26 12.11
N HIS A 518 15.17 19.84 11.66
CA HIS A 518 16.33 19.64 12.54
C HIS A 518 17.58 20.42 12.09
N HIS A 519 17.48 21.18 10.98
CA HIS A 519 18.55 22.04 10.43
C HIS A 519 19.89 21.31 10.23
N LYS A 520 19.82 20.02 9.89
CA LYS A 520 20.97 19.14 9.63
C LYS A 520 20.92 18.59 8.20
N PRO A 521 22.06 18.23 7.59
CA PRO A 521 22.05 17.48 6.34
C PRO A 521 21.33 16.14 6.53
N GLY A 522 20.48 15.78 5.58
CA GLY A 522 19.76 14.50 5.61
C GLY A 522 20.72 13.31 5.50
N PRO A 523 20.73 12.37 6.47
CA PRO A 523 21.77 11.34 6.56
C PRO A 523 21.42 10.02 5.84
N PHE A 524 20.19 9.86 5.33
CA PHE A 524 19.69 8.59 4.79
C PHE A 524 20.11 8.37 3.34
N GLY A 525 20.40 7.12 2.97
CA GLY A 525 20.76 6.73 1.59
C GLY A 525 22.16 7.14 1.09
N GLN A 526 23.02 7.72 1.93
CA GLN A 526 24.32 8.26 1.48
C GLN A 526 25.39 7.20 1.09
N ASN A 527 25.11 5.91 1.21
CA ASN A 527 26.10 4.85 0.97
C ASN A 527 26.49 4.68 -0.52
N GLU A 528 25.62 5.03 -1.46
CA GLU A 528 25.90 4.84 -2.90
C GLU A 528 26.85 5.90 -3.49
N SER A 529 26.79 7.15 -3.02
CA SER A 529 27.66 8.22 -3.51
C SER A 529 29.14 7.97 -3.17
N ARG A 530 29.41 7.40 -1.98
CA ARG A 530 30.75 6.92 -1.59
C ARG A 530 31.23 5.75 -2.45
N SER A 531 30.34 4.84 -2.86
CA SER A 531 30.66 3.71 -3.75
C SER A 531 31.09 4.18 -5.15
N MET A 532 30.38 5.15 -5.74
CA MET A 532 30.77 5.69 -7.05
C MET A 532 32.07 6.51 -6.98
N ASN A 533 32.26 7.34 -5.95
CA ASN A 533 33.50 8.11 -5.78
C ASN A 533 34.72 7.22 -5.43
N ALA A 534 34.51 6.08 -4.75
CA ALA A 534 35.56 5.07 -4.57
C ALA A 534 35.94 4.37 -5.88
N LYS A 535 35.01 4.25 -6.84
CA LYS A 535 35.29 3.69 -8.18
C LYS A 535 35.93 4.71 -9.13
N SER A 536 35.58 5.99 -9.06
CA SER A 536 36.24 7.04 -9.87
C SER A 536 37.68 7.30 -9.38
N SER A 537 37.90 7.41 -8.08
CA SER A 537 39.24 7.61 -7.49
C SER A 537 40.22 6.44 -7.73
N ARG A 538 39.71 5.21 -7.95
CA ARG A 538 40.51 4.06 -8.37
C ARG A 538 40.78 4.02 -9.88
N ARG A 539 40.00 4.71 -10.71
CA ARG A 539 40.24 4.86 -12.16
C ARG A 539 41.17 6.02 -12.52
N SER A 540 41.43 6.96 -11.60
CA SER A 540 42.36 8.08 -11.79
C SER A 540 43.75 7.84 -11.19
N LYS A 541 44.09 6.59 -10.84
CA LYS A 541 45.40 6.14 -10.32
C LYS A 541 45.89 4.83 -10.97
N GLY A 542 45.41 4.55 -12.18
CA GLY A 542 45.85 3.43 -13.03
C GLY A 542 46.53 3.98 -14.28
#